data_AF-A0ABD5V9W7-F1
#
_entry.id   AF-A0ABD5V9W7-F1
#
_cell.length_a   1.000
_cell.length_b   1.000
_cell.length_c   1.000
_cell.angle_alpha   90.00
_cell.angle_beta   90.00
_cell.angle_gamma   90.00
#
_symmetry.space_group_name_H-M   'P 1'
#
loop_
_entity.id
_entity.type
_entity.pdbx_description
1 polymer ?
#
loop_
_entity_poly.entity_id
_entity_poly.type
_entity_poly.pdbx_seq_one_letter_code
_entity_poly.pdbx_strand_id
1 'polypeptide(L)'
;MSDSTTTSARTAIEPNQSNTQTLESLCDHLTTLIERVDELEAELTQKDDRIDELERKLDDRDERIEELEQEVERQDSLLDALRRKTGGTREMVTELQSRELEKNAHLQWEHVDPNTDSLEIETDRIEKFTKDDGTTYARIPGGEDPLSRDGKPALTTGDLLPIQQLARMDNDMLHSTASSKPVRLAAEVWQDHEQEQSTLWNQGCNGVREYVDAGELAQWLRHNEPGVNKEYSQKLASRTIDALTDLTKGRLYVTQKNRRKDGLSYKERRIVLPEESEIPGETTFETDSPETADVGRK
;
A
#
# COMPACT_ATOMS: atom_id res chain seq x y z
N MET A 1 62.84 139.71 6.77
CA MET A 1 62.76 139.54 5.30
C MET A 1 62.19 138.14 5.10
N SER A 2 60.87 137.99 5.16
CA SER A 2 59.90 138.26 4.07
C SER A 2 60.13 137.29 2.92
N ASP A 3 59.16 136.58 2.36
CA ASP A 3 57.73 136.37 2.60
C ASP A 3 57.29 135.32 1.57
N SER A 4 56.08 134.77 1.77
CA SER A 4 55.12 134.32 0.74
C SER A 4 54.72 132.84 0.81
N THR A 5 53.71 132.57 1.63
CA THR A 5 52.31 132.24 1.23
C THR A 5 52.09 131.59 -0.14
N THR A 6 51.23 130.54 -0.18
CA THR A 6 50.01 130.46 -1.04
C THR A 6 49.52 129.01 -1.25
N THR A 7 48.33 128.72 -0.69
CA THR A 7 47.17 128.05 -1.32
C THR A 7 47.33 126.67 -1.97
N SER A 8 46.63 125.66 -1.45
CA SER A 8 45.37 125.21 -2.06
C SER A 8 44.63 124.19 -1.20
N ALA A 9 43.34 124.45 -1.04
CA ALA A 9 42.32 123.53 -0.55
C ALA A 9 42.06 122.39 -1.55
N ARG A 10 41.16 121.48 -1.13
CA ARG A 10 40.40 120.47 -1.92
C ARG A 10 41.21 119.19 -2.23
N THR A 11 40.76 117.97 -1.95
CA THR A 11 39.38 117.43 -1.90
C THR A 11 39.39 116.15 -1.05
N ALA A 12 38.53 116.08 -0.04
CA ALA A 12 38.06 114.82 0.50
C ALA A 12 37.27 114.05 -0.57
N ILE A 13 37.10 112.74 -0.40
CA ILE A 13 36.24 111.79 -1.12
C ILE A 13 37.04 110.83 -2.01
N GLU A 14 37.42 109.67 -1.44
CA GLU A 14 37.32 108.36 -2.10
C GLU A 14 37.44 107.09 -1.19
N PRO A 15 37.44 107.11 0.17
CA PRO A 15 37.39 105.86 0.93
C PRO A 15 35.98 105.22 0.94
N ASN A 16 34.94 105.99 0.63
CA ASN A 16 33.56 105.51 0.72
C ASN A 16 33.17 104.60 -0.45
N GLN A 17 33.66 104.87 -1.67
CA GLN A 17 33.37 104.03 -2.86
C GLN A 17 34.08 102.68 -2.83
N SER A 18 35.33 102.63 -2.36
CA SER A 18 36.07 101.37 -2.16
C SER A 18 35.41 100.50 -1.09
N ASN A 19 35.01 101.10 0.04
CA ASN A 19 34.35 100.36 1.12
C ASN A 19 32.95 99.86 0.71
N THR A 20 32.21 100.62 -0.11
CA THR A 20 30.93 100.16 -0.66
C THR A 20 31.10 98.99 -1.62
N GLN A 21 32.11 99.00 -2.49
CA GLN A 21 32.39 97.89 -3.41
C GLN A 21 32.81 96.61 -2.67
N THR A 22 33.60 96.73 -1.59
CA THR A 22 33.95 95.58 -0.76
C THR A 22 32.77 95.03 0.03
N LEU A 23 31.87 95.90 0.50
CA LEU A 23 30.63 95.50 1.17
C LEU A 23 29.67 94.79 0.21
N GLU A 24 29.52 95.30 -1.00
CA GLU A 24 28.69 94.68 -2.05
C GLU A 24 29.22 93.29 -2.43
N SER A 25 30.53 93.15 -2.63
CA SER A 25 31.16 91.85 -2.88
C SER A 25 31.00 90.86 -1.70
N LEU A 26 31.05 91.34 -0.46
CA LEU A 26 30.80 90.51 0.72
C LEU A 26 29.33 90.08 0.81
N CYS A 27 28.40 90.97 0.47
CA CYS A 27 26.97 90.65 0.39
C CYS A 27 26.71 89.58 -0.67
N ASP A 28 27.24 89.74 -1.88
CA ASP A 28 27.09 88.75 -2.96
C ASP A 28 27.65 87.38 -2.56
N HIS A 29 28.81 87.38 -1.88
CA HIS A 29 29.41 86.15 -1.37
C HIS A 29 28.55 85.50 -0.28
N LEU A 30 28.00 86.28 0.65
CA LEU A 30 27.08 85.78 1.67
C LEU A 30 25.81 85.20 1.04
N THR A 31 25.23 85.87 0.03
CA THR A 31 24.07 85.35 -0.71
C THR A 31 24.38 84.02 -1.37
N THR A 32 25.54 83.91 -2.03
CA THR A 32 25.99 82.65 -2.65
C THR A 32 26.17 81.53 -1.61
N LEU A 33 26.72 81.84 -0.44
CA LEU A 33 26.87 80.86 0.64
C LEU A 33 25.51 80.41 1.19
N ILE A 34 24.57 81.34 1.36
CA ILE A 34 23.21 81.02 1.82
C ILE A 34 22.53 80.07 0.82
N GLU A 35 22.56 80.40 -0.47
CA GLU A 35 22.01 79.53 -1.53
C GLU A 35 22.64 78.14 -1.51
N ARG A 36 23.97 78.05 -1.29
CA ARG A 36 24.66 76.77 -1.21
C ARG A 36 24.30 75.98 0.05
N VAL A 37 24.07 76.65 1.19
CA VAL A 37 23.61 76.02 2.42
C VAL A 37 22.20 75.47 2.20
N ASP A 38 21.28 76.26 1.64
CA ASP A 38 19.91 75.84 1.35
C ASP A 38 19.89 74.60 0.42
N GLU A 39 20.75 74.57 -0.61
CA GLU A 39 20.88 73.42 -1.50
C GLU A 39 21.39 72.16 -0.79
N LEU A 40 22.40 72.31 0.08
CA LEU A 40 22.94 71.20 0.86
C LEU A 40 21.93 70.67 1.89
N GLU A 41 21.16 71.54 2.53
CA GLU A 41 20.09 71.15 3.45
C GLU A 41 18.98 70.37 2.73
N ALA A 42 18.60 70.80 1.52
CA ALA A 42 17.65 70.07 0.69
C ALA A 42 18.19 68.70 0.25
N GLU A 43 19.47 68.61 -0.14
CA GLU A 43 20.10 67.33 -0.50
C GLU A 43 20.18 66.38 0.70
N LEU A 44 20.50 66.92 1.89
CA LEU A 44 20.58 66.14 3.12
C LEU A 44 19.21 65.58 3.50
N THR A 45 18.16 66.40 3.43
CA THR A 45 16.77 65.96 3.66
C THR A 45 16.37 64.85 2.68
N GLN A 46 16.72 64.98 1.40
CA GLN A 46 16.44 63.95 0.40
C GLN A 46 17.19 62.63 0.69
N LYS A 47 18.43 62.71 1.18
CA LYS A 47 19.19 61.52 1.57
C LYS A 47 18.62 60.85 2.81
N ASP A 48 18.18 61.63 3.81
CA ASP A 48 17.53 61.10 5.01
C ASP A 48 16.24 60.37 4.66
N ASP A 49 15.38 60.96 3.82
CA ASP A 49 14.17 60.28 3.31
C ASP A 49 14.50 58.98 2.57
N ARG A 50 15.62 58.97 1.83
CA ARG A 50 16.08 57.78 1.11
C ARG A 50 16.62 56.70 2.04
N ILE A 51 17.30 57.10 3.12
CA ILE A 51 17.81 56.18 4.14
C ILE A 51 16.63 55.51 4.84
N ASP A 52 15.65 56.29 5.31
CA ASP A 52 14.42 55.77 5.94
C ASP A 52 13.70 54.73 5.06
N GLU A 53 13.59 55.00 3.76
CA GLU A 53 12.96 54.08 2.80
C GLU A 53 13.77 52.80 2.58
N LEU A 54 15.10 52.87 2.64
CA LEU A 54 15.96 51.70 2.52
C LEU A 54 15.95 50.87 3.80
N GLU A 55 15.91 51.49 4.97
CA GLU A 55 15.79 50.82 6.26
C GLU A 55 14.47 50.03 6.34
N ARG A 56 13.33 50.65 5.99
CA ARG A 56 12.05 49.93 5.93
C ARG A 56 12.05 48.73 4.99
N LYS A 57 12.78 48.80 3.87
CA LYS A 57 12.93 47.69 2.93
C LYS A 57 13.85 46.59 3.42
N LEU A 58 14.81 46.91 4.28
CA LEU A 58 15.64 45.90 4.93
C LEU A 58 14.80 45.16 5.96
N ASP A 59 14.03 45.88 6.78
CA ASP A 59 13.15 45.28 7.79
C ASP A 59 12.12 44.32 7.14
N ASP A 60 11.43 44.73 6.07
CA ASP A 60 10.49 43.88 5.32
C ASP A 60 11.16 42.62 4.74
N ARG A 61 12.42 42.75 4.30
CA ARG A 61 13.18 41.60 3.78
C ARG A 61 13.63 40.66 4.88
N ASP A 62 14.04 41.19 6.03
CA ASP A 62 14.46 40.39 7.17
C ASP A 62 13.26 39.60 7.72
N GLU A 63 12.09 40.24 7.85
CA GLU A 63 10.83 39.54 8.18
C GLU A 63 10.53 38.43 7.17
N ARG A 64 10.69 38.73 5.87
CA ARG A 64 10.46 37.72 4.82
C ARG A 64 11.45 36.57 4.86
N ILE A 65 12.70 36.81 5.23
CA ILE A 65 13.71 35.77 5.40
C ILE A 65 13.33 34.88 6.57
N GLU A 66 12.96 35.45 7.71
CA GLU A 66 12.53 34.69 8.89
C GLU A 66 11.32 33.78 8.58
N GLU A 67 10.34 34.27 7.82
CA GLU A 67 9.21 33.45 7.36
C GLU A 67 9.64 32.27 6.49
N LEU A 68 10.57 32.50 5.56
CA LEU A 68 11.06 31.46 4.65
C LEU A 68 11.90 30.42 5.40
N GLU A 69 12.70 30.82 6.37
CA GLU A 69 13.48 29.91 7.22
C GLU A 69 12.57 28.98 8.03
N GLN A 70 11.50 29.52 8.62
CA GLN A 70 10.49 28.73 9.34
C GLN A 70 9.79 27.72 8.43
N GLU A 71 9.46 28.11 7.19
CA GLU A 71 8.83 27.23 6.22
C GLU A 71 9.78 26.10 5.77
N VAL A 72 11.07 26.38 5.60
CA VAL A 72 12.09 25.36 5.30
C VAL A 72 12.19 24.36 6.44
N GLU A 73 12.29 24.81 7.70
CA GLU A 73 12.37 23.92 8.86
C GLU A 73 11.14 23.01 8.98
N ARG A 74 9.95 23.56 8.67
CA ARG A 74 8.70 22.80 8.62
C ARG A 74 8.72 21.74 7.52
N GLN A 75 9.22 22.08 6.33
CA GLN A 75 9.34 21.13 5.22
C GLN A 75 10.35 20.02 5.51
N ASP A 76 11.50 20.34 6.10
CA ASP A 76 12.50 19.35 6.49
C ASP A 76 11.93 18.36 7.51
N SER A 77 11.19 18.85 8.50
CA SER A 77 10.50 18.01 9.48
C SER A 77 9.48 17.05 8.83
N LEU A 78 8.75 17.52 7.80
CA LEU A 78 7.83 16.68 7.04
C LEU A 78 8.56 15.64 6.19
N LEU A 79 9.66 16.02 5.53
CA LEU A 79 10.47 15.11 4.73
C LEU A 79 11.06 14.00 5.60
N ASP A 80 11.53 14.32 6.80
CA ASP A 80 12.04 13.34 7.75
C ASP A 80 10.94 12.36 8.21
N ALA A 81 9.74 12.86 8.50
CA ALA A 81 8.61 12.01 8.84
C ALA A 81 8.24 11.06 7.67
N LEU A 82 8.22 11.58 6.44
CA LEU A 82 7.95 10.78 5.23
C LEU A 82 9.04 9.73 4.98
N ARG A 83 10.32 10.08 5.18
CA ARG A 83 11.44 9.15 5.07
C ARG A 83 11.32 8.01 6.09
N ARG A 84 11.02 8.32 7.35
CA ARG A 84 10.79 7.30 8.40
C ARG A 84 9.62 6.39 8.06
N LYS A 85 8.49 6.96 7.62
CA LYS A 85 7.32 6.17 7.21
C LYS A 85 7.65 5.24 6.04
N THR A 86 8.32 5.77 5.01
CA THR A 86 8.70 4.98 3.82
C THR A 86 9.69 3.87 4.17
N GLY A 87 10.66 4.16 5.04
CA GLY A 87 11.59 3.17 5.58
C GLY A 87 10.86 2.04 6.31
N GLY A 88 9.98 2.38 7.26
CA GLY A 88 9.19 1.36 7.99
C GLY A 88 8.26 0.54 7.09
N THR A 89 7.66 1.15 6.07
CA THR A 89 6.87 0.36 5.09
C THR A 89 7.74 -0.56 4.26
N ARG A 90 8.96 -0.14 3.91
CA ARG A 90 9.91 -0.97 3.16
C ARG A 90 10.35 -2.16 4.00
N GLU A 91 10.74 -1.92 5.25
CA GLU A 91 11.09 -2.98 6.22
C GLU A 91 9.97 -4.02 6.37
N MET A 92 8.73 -3.57 6.55
CA MET A 92 7.56 -4.46 6.66
C MET A 92 7.33 -5.28 5.37
N VAL A 93 7.51 -4.68 4.19
CA VAL A 93 7.39 -5.40 2.92
C VAL A 93 8.50 -6.45 2.80
N THR A 94 9.74 -6.10 3.14
CA THR A 94 10.88 -7.03 3.14
C THR A 94 10.64 -8.21 4.10
N GLU A 95 10.14 -7.94 5.31
CA GLU A 95 9.78 -8.98 6.29
C GLU A 95 8.70 -9.92 5.75
N LEU A 96 7.61 -9.36 5.19
CA LEU A 96 6.53 -10.14 4.60
C LEU A 96 7.04 -10.99 3.44
N GLN A 97 7.83 -10.43 2.55
CA GLN A 97 8.40 -11.16 1.42
C GLN A 97 9.30 -12.32 1.89
N SER A 98 10.14 -12.09 2.91
CA SER A 98 10.99 -13.12 3.49
C SER A 98 10.14 -14.26 4.06
N ARG A 99 9.14 -13.93 4.89
CA ARG A 99 8.25 -14.92 5.50
C ARG A 99 7.44 -15.72 4.48
N GLU A 100 6.93 -15.07 3.43
CA GLU A 100 6.17 -15.78 2.40
C GLU A 100 7.09 -16.67 1.55
N LEU A 101 8.32 -16.24 1.26
CA LEU A 101 9.32 -17.09 0.60
C LEU A 101 9.70 -18.32 1.44
N GLU A 102 9.88 -18.16 2.76
CA GLU A 102 10.12 -19.27 3.69
C GLU A 102 8.96 -20.29 3.74
N LYS A 103 7.74 -19.84 3.47
CA LYS A 103 6.57 -20.71 3.28
C LYS A 103 6.48 -21.31 1.87
N ASN A 104 7.55 -21.23 1.08
CA ASN A 104 7.62 -21.68 -0.31
C ASN A 104 6.63 -20.98 -1.25
N ALA A 105 6.30 -19.70 -0.98
CA ALA A 105 5.49 -18.91 -1.88
C ALA A 105 6.22 -18.58 -3.19
N HIS A 106 5.44 -18.40 -4.26
CA HIS A 106 5.90 -17.89 -5.53
C HIS A 106 5.55 -16.40 -5.66
N LEU A 107 6.50 -15.52 -5.36
CA LEU A 107 6.30 -14.07 -5.46
C LEU A 107 6.61 -13.58 -6.87
N GLN A 108 5.84 -12.65 -7.43
CA GLN A 108 6.16 -12.10 -8.76
C GLN A 108 7.49 -11.35 -8.72
N TRP A 109 8.38 -11.65 -9.66
CA TRP A 109 9.74 -11.13 -9.68
C TRP A 109 9.80 -9.60 -9.69
N GLU A 110 8.85 -8.94 -10.34
CA GLU A 110 8.78 -7.47 -10.42
C GLU A 110 8.39 -6.80 -9.10
N HIS A 111 7.76 -7.55 -8.19
CA HIS A 111 7.28 -7.06 -6.91
C HIS A 111 8.16 -7.47 -5.72
N VAL A 112 9.08 -8.43 -5.91
CA VAL A 112 10.08 -8.76 -4.91
C VAL A 112 11.08 -7.62 -4.81
N ASP A 113 11.48 -7.27 -3.58
CA ASP A 113 12.41 -6.16 -3.36
C ASP A 113 13.63 -6.30 -4.28
N PRO A 114 13.96 -5.28 -5.09
CA PRO A 114 15.08 -5.33 -6.02
C PRO A 114 16.42 -5.60 -5.31
N ASN A 115 16.51 -5.32 -4.01
CA ASN A 115 17.65 -5.68 -3.19
C ASN A 115 17.40 -7.02 -2.50
N THR A 116 17.54 -8.11 -3.23
CA THR A 116 17.40 -9.47 -2.70
C THR A 116 18.30 -9.75 -1.50
N ASP A 117 19.40 -9.02 -1.36
CA ASP A 117 20.34 -9.11 -0.23
C ASP A 117 19.76 -8.58 1.09
N SER A 118 18.62 -7.86 1.04
CA SER A 118 17.91 -7.38 2.23
C SER A 118 16.88 -8.37 2.77
N LEU A 119 16.60 -9.45 2.04
CA LEU A 119 15.66 -10.48 2.48
C LEU A 119 16.35 -11.38 3.50
N GLU A 120 15.77 -11.49 4.69
CA GLU A 120 16.25 -12.37 5.76
C GLU A 120 15.65 -13.76 5.55
N ILE A 121 16.26 -14.54 4.66
CA ILE A 121 15.85 -15.91 4.34
C ILE A 121 16.97 -16.89 4.70
N GLU A 122 16.61 -18.10 5.15
CA GLU A 122 17.59 -19.14 5.54
C GLU A 122 18.54 -19.56 4.40
N THR A 123 18.16 -19.32 3.15
CA THR A 123 18.97 -19.65 1.97
C THR A 123 19.54 -18.37 1.35
N ASP A 124 20.85 -18.35 1.08
CA ASP A 124 21.58 -17.20 0.51
C ASP A 124 21.15 -16.79 -0.91
N ARG A 125 20.15 -17.46 -1.51
CA ARG A 125 19.78 -17.25 -2.91
C ARG A 125 18.31 -17.54 -3.17
N ILE A 126 17.71 -16.69 -3.98
CA ILE A 126 16.37 -16.85 -4.54
C ILE A 126 16.50 -17.32 -5.99
N GLU A 127 15.65 -18.25 -6.41
CA GLU A 127 15.55 -18.70 -7.80
C GLU A 127 14.49 -17.89 -8.54
N LYS A 128 14.85 -17.39 -9.73
CA LYS A 128 13.92 -16.76 -10.69
C LYS A 128 13.46 -17.82 -11.70
N PHE A 129 12.15 -17.99 -11.86
CA PHE A 129 11.58 -18.94 -12.83
C PHE A 129 10.31 -18.39 -13.50
N THR A 130 10.04 -18.82 -14.72
CA THR A 130 8.87 -18.38 -15.50
C THR A 130 7.83 -19.50 -15.53
N LYS A 131 6.56 -19.16 -15.30
CA LYS A 131 5.43 -20.12 -15.38
C LYS A 131 4.83 -20.13 -16.79
N ASP A 132 3.89 -21.04 -17.02
CA ASP A 132 3.21 -21.22 -18.32
C ASP A 132 2.35 -20.00 -18.73
N ASP A 133 2.06 -19.12 -17.77
CA ASP A 133 1.43 -17.81 -18.01
C ASP A 133 2.41 -16.75 -18.57
N GLY A 134 3.69 -17.09 -18.75
CA GLY A 134 4.76 -16.18 -19.19
C GLY A 134 5.24 -15.19 -18.13
N THR A 135 4.65 -15.21 -16.93
CA THR A 135 5.01 -14.34 -15.82
C THR A 135 6.18 -14.94 -15.05
N THR A 136 7.07 -14.08 -14.58
CA THR A 136 8.27 -14.49 -13.85
C THR A 136 8.10 -14.34 -12.35
N TYR A 137 8.51 -15.36 -11.61
CA TYR A 137 8.36 -15.50 -10.18
C TYR A 137 9.70 -15.77 -9.49
N ALA A 138 9.74 -15.51 -8.19
CA ALA A 138 10.83 -15.75 -7.27
C ALA A 138 10.41 -16.82 -6.24
N ARG A 139 11.32 -17.75 -5.90
CA ARG A 139 11.12 -18.81 -4.90
C ARG A 139 12.42 -19.21 -4.20
N ILE A 140 12.33 -19.90 -3.08
CA ILE A 140 13.50 -20.53 -2.44
C ILE A 140 13.90 -21.79 -3.23
N PRO A 141 15.17 -21.95 -3.64
CA PRO A 141 15.66 -23.14 -4.33
C PRO A 141 15.50 -24.39 -3.46
N GLY A 142 14.94 -25.48 -4.02
CA GLY A 142 14.85 -26.76 -3.33
C GLY A 142 13.79 -26.85 -2.23
N GLY A 143 13.01 -25.78 -1.99
CA GLY A 143 11.76 -25.87 -1.25
C GLY A 143 10.80 -26.84 -1.94
N GLU A 144 10.07 -27.64 -1.16
CA GLU A 144 8.99 -28.48 -1.70
C GLU A 144 8.07 -27.59 -2.54
N ASP A 145 7.99 -27.88 -3.84
CA ASP A 145 7.02 -27.25 -4.73
C ASP A 145 5.64 -27.63 -4.20
N PRO A 146 4.87 -26.71 -3.60
CA PRO A 146 3.58 -27.05 -3.03
C PRO A 146 2.54 -27.41 -4.10
N LEU A 147 2.97 -27.51 -5.36
CA LEU A 147 2.16 -27.60 -6.55
C LEU A 147 2.42 -28.75 -7.50
N SER A 148 3.42 -29.61 -7.29
CA SER A 148 3.76 -30.73 -8.19
C SER A 148 3.19 -30.59 -9.62
N ARG A 149 3.79 -29.69 -10.40
CA ARG A 149 3.79 -29.69 -11.88
C ARG A 149 2.40 -29.55 -12.55
N ASP A 150 1.93 -28.32 -12.78
CA ASP A 150 1.05 -27.98 -13.94
C ASP A 150 0.91 -26.45 -14.17
N GLY A 151 1.90 -25.66 -13.77
CA GLY A 151 2.03 -24.27 -14.24
C GLY A 151 1.03 -23.23 -13.73
N LYS A 152 0.01 -23.60 -12.93
CA LYS A 152 -0.96 -22.64 -12.38
C LYS A 152 -0.45 -21.97 -11.10
N PRO A 153 -0.69 -20.67 -10.88
CA PRO A 153 -0.31 -19.99 -9.65
C PRO A 153 -1.24 -20.44 -8.52
N ALA A 154 -0.88 -21.48 -7.77
CA ALA A 154 -1.63 -21.83 -6.58
C ALA A 154 -1.08 -21.17 -5.32
N LEU A 155 -2.03 -20.99 -4.41
CA LEU A 155 -1.89 -20.56 -3.04
C LEU A 155 -0.83 -21.36 -2.28
N THR A 156 -0.16 -20.70 -1.34
CA THR A 156 0.83 -21.31 -0.45
C THR A 156 0.17 -22.34 0.45
N THR A 157 0.92 -23.31 0.98
CA THR A 157 0.41 -24.27 1.97
C THR A 157 -0.30 -23.57 3.13
N GLY A 158 0.19 -22.39 3.57
CA GLY A 158 -0.41 -21.62 4.66
C GLY A 158 -1.78 -21.00 4.35
N ASP A 159 -2.08 -20.76 3.07
CA ASP A 159 -3.34 -20.13 2.64
C ASP A 159 -4.44 -21.18 2.33
N LEU A 160 -4.05 -22.44 2.22
CA LEU A 160 -4.97 -23.55 1.99
C LEU A 160 -5.73 -23.92 3.28
N LEU A 161 -6.95 -24.42 3.10
CA LEU A 161 -7.66 -25.09 4.18
C LEU A 161 -6.91 -26.37 4.59
N PRO A 162 -6.97 -26.78 5.87
CA PRO A 162 -6.40 -28.06 6.32
C PRO A 162 -6.81 -29.25 5.45
N ILE A 163 -8.06 -29.26 4.95
CA ILE A 163 -8.53 -30.31 4.04
C ILE A 163 -7.79 -30.29 2.68
N GLN A 164 -7.53 -29.11 2.12
CA GLN A 164 -6.84 -28.93 0.84
C GLN A 164 -5.35 -29.30 0.97
N GLN A 165 -4.74 -29.00 2.12
CA GLN A 165 -3.37 -29.44 2.42
C GLN A 165 -3.27 -30.98 2.43
N LEU A 166 -4.19 -31.65 3.13
CA LEU A 166 -4.22 -33.10 3.19
C LEU A 166 -4.55 -33.74 1.84
N ALA A 167 -5.51 -33.18 1.10
CA ALA A 167 -5.91 -33.68 -0.21
C ALA A 167 -4.78 -33.66 -1.25
N ARG A 168 -3.75 -32.81 -1.08
CA ARG A 168 -2.59 -32.77 -1.97
C ARG A 168 -1.47 -33.75 -1.60
N MET A 169 -1.53 -34.38 -0.43
CA MET A 169 -0.54 -35.39 -0.03
C MET A 169 -0.72 -36.69 -0.82
N ASP A 170 0.38 -37.40 -1.07
CA ASP A 170 0.30 -38.76 -1.58
C ASP A 170 -0.33 -39.71 -0.54
N ASN A 171 -0.80 -40.89 -0.98
CA ASN A 171 -1.51 -41.82 -0.10
C ASN A 171 -0.67 -42.27 1.10
N ASP A 172 0.62 -42.53 0.90
CA ASP A 172 1.49 -43.05 1.97
C ASP A 172 1.73 -41.97 3.04
N MET A 173 1.96 -40.72 2.63
CA MET A 173 2.10 -39.57 3.50
C MET A 173 0.80 -39.26 4.22
N LEU A 174 -0.33 -39.26 3.51
CA LEU A 174 -1.67 -39.05 4.07
C LEU A 174 -1.97 -40.09 5.17
N HIS A 175 -1.60 -41.36 4.95
CA HIS A 175 -1.74 -42.43 5.95
C HIS A 175 -0.91 -42.17 7.21
N SER A 176 0.24 -41.51 7.10
CA SER A 176 1.11 -41.19 8.24
C SER A 176 0.71 -39.90 8.96
N THR A 177 0.18 -38.90 8.25
CA THR A 177 -0.13 -37.57 8.80
C THR A 177 -1.54 -37.47 9.35
N ALA A 178 -2.51 -38.19 8.77
CA ALA A 178 -3.88 -38.18 9.24
C ALA A 178 -3.98 -38.76 10.66
N SER A 179 -4.36 -37.92 11.62
CA SER A 179 -4.50 -38.30 13.03
C SER A 179 -5.53 -39.41 13.27
N SER A 180 -6.45 -39.62 12.32
CA SER A 180 -7.47 -40.66 12.41
C SER A 180 -8.00 -41.08 11.04
N LYS A 181 -8.59 -42.28 10.98
CA LYS A 181 -9.21 -42.82 9.76
C LYS A 181 -10.28 -41.87 9.14
N PRO A 182 -11.17 -41.23 9.92
CA PRO A 182 -12.11 -40.24 9.36
C PRO A 182 -11.43 -39.02 8.72
N VAL A 183 -10.29 -38.56 9.26
CA VAL A 183 -9.53 -37.42 8.69
C VAL A 183 -8.92 -37.78 7.34
N ARG A 184 -8.34 -38.98 7.22
CA ARG A 184 -7.84 -39.47 5.92
C ARG A 184 -8.97 -39.57 4.90
N LEU A 185 -10.08 -40.20 5.29
CA LEU A 185 -11.24 -40.36 4.40
C LEU A 185 -11.86 -39.03 4.01
N ALA A 186 -11.82 -38.03 4.90
CA ALA A 186 -12.25 -36.68 4.56
C ALA A 186 -11.37 -36.10 3.44
N ALA A 187 -10.04 -36.25 3.55
CA ALA A 187 -9.12 -35.78 2.52
C ALA A 187 -9.34 -36.50 1.17
N GLU A 188 -9.58 -37.82 1.16
CA GLU A 188 -9.91 -38.57 -0.05
C GLU A 188 -11.24 -38.14 -0.68
N VAL A 189 -12.26 -37.86 0.13
CA VAL A 189 -13.54 -37.32 -0.36
C VAL A 189 -13.35 -35.93 -0.96
N TRP A 190 -12.44 -35.12 -0.41
CA TRP A 190 -12.09 -33.81 -0.97
C TRP A 190 -11.23 -33.92 -2.24
N GLN A 191 -10.36 -34.92 -2.35
CA GLN A 191 -9.63 -35.22 -3.59
C GLN A 191 -10.58 -35.56 -4.75
N ASP A 192 -11.70 -36.25 -4.47
CA ASP A 192 -12.73 -36.52 -5.48
C ASP A 192 -13.50 -35.25 -5.88
N HIS A 193 -13.67 -34.27 -4.98
CA HIS A 193 -14.24 -32.95 -5.30
C HIS A 193 -13.37 -32.15 -6.27
N GLU A 194 -12.05 -32.17 -6.10
CA GLU A 194 -11.12 -31.41 -6.94
C GLU A 194 -10.95 -32.00 -8.36
N GLN A 195 -11.52 -33.18 -8.64
CA GLN A 195 -11.50 -33.80 -9.96
C GLN A 195 -12.60 -33.24 -10.87
N GLU A 196 -12.31 -33.09 -12.17
CA GLU A 196 -13.27 -32.60 -13.17
C GLU A 196 -14.56 -33.45 -13.27
N GLN A 197 -14.49 -34.72 -12.87
CA GLN A 197 -15.62 -35.63 -12.81
C GLN A 197 -15.70 -36.29 -11.43
N SER A 198 -16.14 -35.52 -10.44
CA SER A 198 -16.42 -36.05 -9.11
C SER A 198 -17.46 -37.17 -9.17
N THR A 199 -17.18 -38.27 -8.46
CA THR A 199 -18.08 -39.43 -8.35
C THR A 199 -18.98 -39.37 -7.11
N LEU A 200 -18.60 -38.57 -6.12
CA LEU A 200 -19.29 -38.45 -4.83
C LEU A 200 -20.07 -37.15 -4.66
N TRP A 201 -19.58 -36.06 -5.25
CA TRP A 201 -20.18 -34.74 -5.11
C TRP A 201 -21.26 -34.56 -6.17
N ASN A 202 -22.47 -34.33 -5.69
CA ASN A 202 -23.61 -34.04 -6.55
C ASN A 202 -23.75 -32.53 -6.71
N GLN A 203 -23.99 -32.07 -7.94
CA GLN A 203 -24.34 -30.68 -8.18
C GLN A 203 -25.64 -30.29 -7.47
N GLY A 204 -25.59 -29.16 -6.78
CA GLY A 204 -26.71 -28.59 -6.04
C GLY A 204 -27.57 -27.66 -6.89
N CYS A 205 -28.59 -27.10 -6.24
CA CYS A 205 -29.40 -26.02 -6.78
C CYS A 205 -29.91 -25.12 -5.64
N ASN A 206 -30.31 -23.89 -5.98
CA ASN A 206 -30.83 -22.87 -5.04
C ASN A 206 -29.83 -22.48 -3.93
N GLY A 207 -28.67 -21.92 -4.28
CA GLY A 207 -27.67 -21.47 -3.30
C GLY A 207 -26.79 -22.59 -2.74
N VAL A 208 -26.88 -23.77 -3.35
CA VAL A 208 -26.05 -24.94 -3.03
C VAL A 208 -25.22 -25.26 -4.25
N ARG A 209 -23.89 -25.15 -4.11
CA ARG A 209 -22.95 -25.48 -5.17
C ARG A 209 -22.93 -26.99 -5.36
N GLU A 210 -22.59 -27.71 -4.30
CA GLU A 210 -22.45 -29.17 -4.31
C GLU A 210 -22.85 -29.79 -2.96
N TYR A 211 -23.15 -31.07 -2.97
CA TYR A 211 -23.48 -31.81 -1.76
C TYR A 211 -23.12 -33.29 -1.85
N VAL A 212 -22.91 -33.91 -0.69
CA VAL A 212 -22.75 -35.37 -0.54
C VAL A 212 -23.77 -35.89 0.47
N ASP A 213 -24.51 -36.93 0.07
CA ASP A 213 -25.45 -37.62 0.96
C ASP A 213 -24.70 -38.68 1.81
N ALA A 214 -25.00 -38.76 3.11
CA ALA A 214 -24.33 -39.70 4.01
C ALA A 214 -24.58 -41.17 3.63
N GLY A 215 -25.70 -41.48 2.98
CA GLY A 215 -25.97 -42.82 2.45
C GLY A 215 -25.05 -43.21 1.29
N GLU A 216 -24.80 -42.28 0.38
CA GLU A 216 -23.89 -42.46 -0.77
C GLU A 216 -22.44 -42.57 -0.29
N LEU A 217 -22.02 -41.68 0.62
CA LEU A 217 -20.72 -41.76 1.27
C LEU A 217 -20.53 -43.10 2.01
N ALA A 218 -21.55 -43.56 2.75
CA ALA A 218 -21.49 -44.85 3.45
C ALA A 218 -21.41 -46.05 2.50
N GLN A 219 -21.96 -45.93 1.27
CA GLN A 219 -21.83 -46.97 0.25
C GLN A 219 -20.43 -46.97 -0.37
N TRP A 220 -19.91 -45.79 -0.70
CA TRP A 220 -18.55 -45.62 -1.22
C TRP A 220 -17.50 -46.13 -0.24
N LEU A 221 -17.60 -45.76 1.04
CA LEU A 221 -16.71 -46.27 2.08
C LEU A 221 -16.74 -47.79 2.18
N ARG A 222 -17.88 -48.41 1.91
CA ARG A 222 -18.00 -49.88 1.96
C ARG A 222 -17.31 -50.57 0.79
N HIS A 223 -17.18 -49.87 -0.34
CA HIS A 223 -16.50 -50.37 -1.53
C HIS A 223 -15.00 -50.13 -1.47
N ASN A 224 -14.59 -48.96 -0.99
CA ASN A 224 -13.20 -48.52 -1.01
C ASN A 224 -12.40 -48.94 0.22
N GLU A 225 -13.06 -49.15 1.38
CA GLU A 225 -12.36 -49.52 2.62
C GLU A 225 -12.49 -51.01 2.96
N PRO A 226 -11.37 -51.75 3.07
CA PRO A 226 -11.41 -53.15 3.43
C PRO A 226 -11.93 -53.34 4.86
N GLY A 227 -12.78 -54.36 5.05
CA GLY A 227 -13.29 -54.76 6.37
C GLY A 227 -14.43 -53.90 6.92
N VAL A 228 -14.99 -52.98 6.14
CA VAL A 228 -16.09 -52.11 6.59
C VAL A 228 -17.46 -52.76 6.39
N ASN A 229 -18.16 -53.04 7.49
CA ASN A 229 -19.54 -53.55 7.45
C ASN A 229 -20.56 -52.40 7.27
N LYS A 230 -21.85 -52.72 7.10
CA LYS A 230 -22.90 -51.72 6.81
C LYS A 230 -23.14 -50.73 7.96
N GLU A 231 -23.18 -51.21 9.20
CA GLU A 231 -23.40 -50.34 10.37
C GLU A 231 -22.17 -49.46 10.66
N TYR A 232 -20.99 -50.03 10.44
CA TYR A 232 -19.72 -49.32 10.60
C TYR A 232 -19.54 -48.27 9.50
N SER A 233 -19.94 -48.54 8.25
CA SER A 233 -19.85 -47.55 7.17
C SER A 233 -20.73 -46.33 7.43
N GLN A 234 -21.93 -46.51 8.00
CA GLN A 234 -22.80 -45.38 8.38
C GLN A 234 -22.20 -44.51 9.50
N LYS A 235 -21.62 -45.15 10.52
CA LYS A 235 -20.91 -44.44 11.60
C LYS A 235 -19.65 -43.75 11.09
N LEU A 236 -18.90 -44.41 10.21
CA LEU A 236 -17.69 -43.88 9.61
C LEU A 236 -18.01 -42.70 8.67
N ALA A 237 -19.06 -42.79 7.86
CA ALA A 237 -19.54 -41.69 7.03
C ALA A 237 -19.91 -40.47 7.88
N SER A 238 -20.62 -40.66 8.99
CA SER A 238 -20.96 -39.56 9.90
C SER A 238 -19.72 -38.88 10.47
N ARG A 239 -18.73 -39.65 10.95
CA ARG A 239 -17.47 -39.10 11.47
C ARG A 239 -16.61 -38.44 10.39
N THR A 240 -16.69 -38.93 9.17
CA THR A 240 -15.97 -38.36 8.02
C THR A 240 -16.59 -37.02 7.61
N ILE A 241 -17.92 -36.90 7.64
CA ILE A 241 -18.64 -35.63 7.46
C ILE A 241 -18.26 -34.62 8.54
N ASP A 242 -18.18 -35.06 9.80
CA ASP A 242 -17.76 -34.19 10.90
C ASP A 242 -16.31 -33.71 10.67
N ALA A 243 -15.40 -34.61 10.31
CA ALA A 243 -14.01 -34.26 9.97
C ALA A 243 -13.89 -33.32 8.75
N LEU A 244 -14.68 -33.53 7.69
CA LEU A 244 -14.75 -32.62 6.53
C LEU A 244 -15.19 -31.22 6.94
N THR A 245 -16.20 -31.12 7.81
CA THR A 245 -16.72 -29.84 8.30
C THR A 245 -15.67 -29.10 9.14
N ASP A 246 -14.96 -29.84 9.99
CA ASP A 246 -13.90 -29.28 10.84
C ASP A 246 -12.69 -28.82 10.01
N LEU A 247 -12.22 -29.65 9.07
CA LEU A 247 -11.04 -29.38 8.24
C LEU A 247 -11.28 -28.29 7.18
N THR A 248 -12.54 -28.04 6.82
CA THR A 248 -12.94 -26.90 5.99
C THR A 248 -13.15 -25.62 6.79
N LYS A 249 -12.87 -25.63 8.11
CA LYS A 249 -13.09 -24.49 9.03
C LYS A 249 -14.52 -23.95 8.95
N GLY A 250 -15.51 -24.83 8.79
CA GLY A 250 -16.93 -24.46 8.75
C GLY A 250 -17.42 -23.87 7.43
N ARG A 251 -16.69 -24.03 6.32
CA ARG A 251 -17.17 -23.67 4.96
C ARG A 251 -18.25 -24.62 4.45
N LEU A 252 -18.30 -25.85 4.97
CA LEU A 252 -19.38 -26.79 4.75
C LEU A 252 -20.38 -26.73 5.91
N TYR A 253 -21.65 -27.01 5.62
CA TYR A 253 -22.66 -27.22 6.67
C TYR A 253 -23.39 -28.55 6.52
N VAL A 254 -23.88 -29.07 7.64
CA VAL A 254 -24.62 -30.34 7.67
C VAL A 254 -26.11 -30.06 7.78
N THR A 255 -26.90 -30.65 6.89
CA THR A 255 -28.37 -30.60 6.94
C THR A 255 -28.98 -32.00 6.98
N GLN A 256 -30.25 -32.09 7.38
CA GLN A 256 -31.01 -33.34 7.39
C GLN A 256 -32.12 -33.29 6.35
N LYS A 257 -32.13 -34.24 5.42
CA LYS A 257 -33.18 -34.37 4.40
C LYS A 257 -34.07 -35.56 4.70
N ASN A 258 -35.38 -35.38 4.55
CA ASN A 258 -36.33 -36.49 4.63
C ASN A 258 -36.24 -37.30 3.33
N ARG A 259 -35.84 -38.57 3.44
CA ARG A 259 -35.92 -39.55 2.36
C ARG A 259 -37.07 -40.51 2.63
N ARG A 260 -37.70 -40.99 1.56
CA ARG A 260 -38.67 -42.09 1.61
C ARG A 260 -38.13 -43.25 0.80
N LYS A 261 -38.05 -44.42 1.43
CA LYS A 261 -37.70 -45.67 0.78
C LYS A 261 -38.58 -46.77 1.35
N ASP A 262 -39.22 -47.54 0.49
CA ASP A 262 -40.08 -48.68 0.85
C ASP A 262 -41.16 -48.34 1.90
N GLY A 263 -41.77 -47.15 1.79
CA GLY A 263 -42.83 -46.69 2.71
C GLY A 263 -42.35 -46.17 4.07
N LEU A 264 -41.05 -46.27 4.38
CA LEU A 264 -40.44 -45.68 5.57
C LEU A 264 -39.77 -44.34 5.24
N SER A 265 -40.03 -43.33 6.07
CA SER A 265 -39.32 -42.06 6.03
C SER A 265 -38.14 -42.06 6.99
N TYR A 266 -36.95 -41.74 6.52
CA TYR A 266 -35.77 -41.55 7.36
C TYR A 266 -35.14 -40.18 7.12
N LYS A 267 -34.44 -39.68 8.13
CA LYS A 267 -33.63 -38.46 8.03
C LYS A 267 -32.23 -38.83 7.60
N GLU A 268 -31.81 -38.36 6.44
CA GLU A 268 -30.47 -38.53 5.90
C GLU A 268 -29.63 -37.29 6.19
N ARG A 269 -28.44 -37.48 6.76
CA ARG A 269 -27.45 -36.40 6.90
C ARG A 269 -26.86 -36.11 5.53
N ARG A 270 -26.69 -34.83 5.23
CA ARG A 270 -26.08 -34.34 3.99
C ARG A 270 -25.08 -33.25 4.35
N ILE A 271 -23.88 -33.32 3.78
CA ILE A 271 -22.93 -32.21 3.82
C ILE A 271 -23.12 -31.36 2.56
N VAL A 272 -23.10 -30.04 2.75
CA VAL A 272 -23.45 -29.07 1.72
C VAL A 272 -22.37 -28.02 1.62
N LEU A 273 -21.93 -27.75 0.38
CA LEU A 273 -21.09 -26.63 0.01
C LEU A 273 -21.98 -25.50 -0.55
N PRO A 274 -22.15 -24.38 0.19
CA PRO A 274 -22.89 -23.22 -0.32
C PRO A 274 -22.20 -22.58 -1.53
N GLU A 275 -22.96 -21.96 -2.41
CA GLU A 275 -22.42 -21.16 -3.54
C GLU A 275 -21.52 -20.02 -3.06
N GLU A 276 -21.91 -19.37 -1.95
CA GLU A 276 -21.20 -18.25 -1.32
C GLU A 276 -19.95 -18.67 -0.52
N SER A 277 -19.61 -19.96 -0.49
CA SER A 277 -18.41 -20.38 0.24
C SER A 277 -17.15 -20.03 -0.52
N GLU A 278 -16.36 -19.17 0.13
CA GLU A 278 -15.01 -18.84 -0.29
C GLU A 278 -14.06 -19.99 0.05
N ILE A 279 -13.80 -20.83 -0.95
CA ILE A 279 -12.74 -21.84 -0.93
C ILE A 279 -11.48 -21.19 -1.50
N PRO A 280 -10.36 -21.14 -0.76
CA PRO A 280 -9.11 -20.60 -1.27
C PRO A 280 -8.69 -21.30 -2.56
N GLY A 281 -8.53 -20.53 -3.64
CA GLY A 281 -7.99 -21.01 -4.92
C GLY A 281 -9.04 -21.41 -5.95
N GLU A 282 -10.32 -21.41 -5.56
CA GLU A 282 -11.43 -21.55 -6.50
C GLU A 282 -11.93 -20.16 -6.90
N THR A 283 -11.88 -19.84 -8.19
CA THR A 283 -12.69 -18.74 -8.71
C THR A 283 -14.14 -19.21 -8.72
N THR A 284 -14.99 -18.56 -7.92
CA THR A 284 -16.45 -18.71 -8.05
C THR A 284 -16.80 -18.36 -9.49
N PHE A 285 -17.13 -19.37 -10.31
CA PHE A 285 -17.69 -19.12 -11.62
C PHE A 285 -18.96 -18.30 -11.39
N GLU A 286 -18.93 -17.01 -11.75
CA GLU A 286 -20.14 -16.27 -12.05
C GLU A 286 -20.86 -17.11 -13.09
N THR A 287 -21.86 -17.86 -12.63
CA THR A 287 -22.72 -18.61 -13.52
C THR A 287 -23.57 -17.55 -14.17
N ASP A 288 -23.10 -17.10 -15.33
CA ASP A 288 -23.79 -16.22 -16.26
C ASP A 288 -25.15 -16.88 -16.53
N SER A 289 -26.14 -16.52 -15.72
CA SER A 289 -27.48 -17.05 -15.82
C SER A 289 -28.03 -16.51 -17.12
N PRO A 290 -28.38 -17.36 -18.10
CA PRO A 290 -28.93 -16.85 -19.34
C PRO A 290 -30.23 -16.13 -19.00
N GLU A 291 -30.21 -14.81 -19.17
CA GLU A 291 -31.34 -13.91 -19.08
C GLU A 291 -32.49 -14.54 -19.87
N THR A 292 -33.49 -15.06 -19.16
CA THR A 292 -34.65 -15.67 -19.79
C THR A 292 -35.37 -14.57 -20.54
N ALA A 293 -35.21 -14.59 -21.87
CA ALA A 293 -35.89 -13.69 -22.79
C ALA A 293 -37.39 -13.70 -22.51
N ASP A 294 -37.89 -12.54 -22.11
CA ASP A 294 -39.30 -12.19 -22.02
C ASP A 294 -39.95 -12.36 -23.39
N VAL A 295 -40.59 -13.51 -23.61
CA VAL A 295 -41.41 -13.74 -24.80
C VAL A 295 -42.79 -13.17 -24.54
N GLY A 296 -42.96 -11.90 -24.91
CA GLY A 296 -44.22 -11.19 -24.84
C GLY A 296 -45.38 -11.96 -25.48
N ARG A 297 -46.49 -12.06 -24.76
CA ARG A 297 -47.80 -12.35 -25.34
C ARG A 297 -48.57 -11.05 -25.50
N LYS A 298 -48.80 -10.69 -26.76
CA LYS A 298 -49.97 -9.90 -27.18
C LYS A 298 -51.25 -10.70 -26.97
#